data_AF-A0A7S3ALB9-F1
#
_entry.id   AF-A0A7S3ALB9-F1
#
_cell.length_a   1.000
_cell.length_b   1.000
_cell.length_c   1.000
_cell.angle_alpha   90.00
_cell.angle_beta   90.00
_cell.angle_gamma   90.00
#
_symmetry.space_group_name_H-M   'P 1'
#
loop_
_entity.id
_entity.type
_entity.pdbx_description
1 polymer ?
#
loop_
_entity_poly.entity_id
_entity_poly.type
_entity_poly.pdbx_seq_one_letter_code
_entity_poly.pdbx_strand_id
1 'polypeptide(L)'
;YKIKDMQSLIKHDEHASTMQTYLSLAGTGVVTAVNISLKKVIAFLTTKEGQDSNTEISNSLFTKLTMALVMNAVLVPFALAVYHSLRVSGGSRPMDQSWYEAGSVIYAAVYLQCFNFVLYEGMKSFPVMPIIKRLILSKFAKSQSTFNSLWAPVPCDIATLYAVLVQSVALCLLYAPMYPPLYLITAFTVLGAGFSTKFTCKWWYANPPAIDEEMAEQTRKVLEYVLLLHIGATALADADENGLHFGHAAVGFVMWLVYKLIVQPILTDGLPYVTLEIPFFQEFTQIGGEEQETRIAIMPRSIVSVMEKFHIWLIKSSVKKLNAELKKDAEATNKEPVDLEKELDETLDKERDASEGEKEYSEAKKEFTTSSATSTYESAADKLAQLTGLLQKESHLDGEKLKEALKNIFLEIKPGMTKNDGVTKKHELMEQAFFLAGLDLVPRVFAVKDGFVTSTSIMCSALKGKPTGPGPCSCFSSPCCGDKASSLV
;
A
#
# COMPACT_ATOMS: atom_id res chain seq x y z
N TYR A 1 14.44 34.66 46.21
CA TYR A 1 12.98 34.72 45.98
C TYR A 1 12.66 34.46 44.51
N LYS A 2 13.13 35.27 43.55
CA LYS A 2 12.85 35.11 42.10
C LYS A 2 13.08 33.72 41.47
N ILE A 3 14.06 32.92 41.93
CA ILE A 3 14.31 31.58 41.36
C ILE A 3 13.23 30.57 41.77
N LYS A 4 12.72 30.63 43.00
CA LYS A 4 11.66 29.71 43.46
C LYS A 4 10.34 30.01 42.75
N ASP A 5 10.06 31.29 42.51
CA ASP A 5 8.86 31.72 41.78
C ASP A 5 8.94 31.35 40.29
N MET A 6 10.14 31.41 39.67
CA MET A 6 10.32 30.90 38.30
C MET A 6 10.16 29.38 38.22
N GLN A 7 10.69 28.63 39.20
CA GLN A 7 10.55 27.17 39.22
C GLN A 7 9.10 26.72 39.43
N SER A 8 8.29 27.44 40.21
CA SER A 8 6.87 27.12 40.36
C SER A 8 6.09 27.41 39.08
N LEU A 9 6.39 28.51 38.39
CA LEU A 9 5.76 28.84 37.10
C LEU A 9 6.06 27.78 36.02
N ILE A 10 7.31 27.32 35.91
CA ILE A 10 7.69 26.27 34.96
C ILE A 10 6.92 24.97 35.23
N LYS A 11 6.79 24.58 36.50
CA LYS A 11 6.01 23.38 36.86
C LYS A 11 4.53 23.51 36.53
N HIS A 12 3.95 24.70 36.73
CA HIS A 12 2.55 24.93 36.36
C HIS A 12 2.30 24.82 34.86
N ASP A 13 3.25 25.28 34.03
CA ASP A 13 3.17 25.20 32.58
C ASP A 13 3.31 23.75 32.05
N GLU A 14 4.20 22.97 32.67
CA GLU A 14 4.36 21.53 32.36
C GLU A 14 3.06 20.75 32.65
N HIS A 15 2.38 21.04 33.76
CA HIS A 15 1.10 20.41 34.08
C HIS A 15 -0.02 20.82 33.11
N ALA A 16 -0.04 22.09 32.68
CA ALA A 16 -1.04 22.58 31.73
C ALA A 16 -0.90 21.92 30.36
N SER A 17 0.32 21.86 29.81
CA SER A 17 0.61 21.20 28.52
C SER A 17 0.31 19.69 28.55
N THR A 18 0.63 19.02 29.66
CA THR A 18 0.29 17.61 29.86
C THR A 18 -1.23 17.40 29.87
N MET A 19 -1.98 18.26 30.57
CA MET A 19 -3.44 18.20 30.62
C MET A 19 -4.07 18.43 29.23
N GLN A 20 -3.58 19.41 28.47
CA GLN A 20 -4.02 19.66 27.09
C GLN A 20 -3.76 18.45 26.18
N THR A 21 -2.61 17.78 26.34
CA THR A 21 -2.29 16.56 25.60
C THR A 21 -3.29 15.44 25.89
N TYR A 22 -3.64 15.21 27.16
CA TYR A 22 -4.66 14.21 27.52
C TYR A 22 -6.05 14.56 26.97
N LEU A 23 -6.44 15.84 27.01
CA LEU A 23 -7.70 16.30 26.42
C LEU A 23 -7.73 16.08 24.90
N SER A 24 -6.60 16.32 24.22
CA SER A 24 -6.45 16.05 22.77
C SER A 24 -6.61 14.57 22.45
N LEU A 25 -5.98 13.72 23.26
CA LEU A 25 -6.04 12.27 23.09
C LEU A 25 -7.47 11.76 23.32
N ALA A 26 -8.13 12.26 24.37
CA ALA A 26 -9.53 11.96 24.66
C ALA A 26 -10.45 12.43 23.52
N GLY A 27 -10.27 13.65 23.03
CA GLY A 27 -11.01 14.20 21.88
C GLY A 27 -10.83 13.35 20.63
N THR A 28 -9.60 12.93 20.33
CA THR A 28 -9.29 12.03 19.21
C THR A 28 -9.96 10.67 19.38
N GLY A 29 -9.99 10.15 20.61
CA GLY A 29 -10.72 8.93 20.96
C GLY A 29 -12.22 9.04 20.70
N VAL A 30 -12.83 10.17 21.05
CA VAL A 30 -14.24 10.46 20.75
C VAL A 30 -14.49 10.50 19.24
N VAL A 31 -13.65 11.21 18.48
CA VAL A 31 -13.76 11.26 17.01
C VAL A 31 -13.66 9.86 16.41
N THR A 32 -12.73 9.04 16.91
CA THR A 32 -12.58 7.64 16.47
C THR A 32 -13.84 6.81 16.78
N ALA A 33 -14.42 6.96 17.98
CA ALA A 33 -15.64 6.27 18.37
C ALA A 33 -16.85 6.70 17.51
N VAL A 34 -16.96 7.99 17.19
CA VAL A 34 -17.97 8.53 16.27
C VAL A 34 -17.76 7.94 14.87
N ASN A 35 -16.53 7.89 14.36
CA ASN A 35 -16.22 7.30 13.06
C ASN A 35 -16.59 5.80 13.01
N ILE A 36 -16.30 5.04 14.07
CA ILE A 36 -16.73 3.62 14.18
C ILE A 36 -18.26 3.50 14.15
N SER A 37 -18.95 4.40 14.85
CA SER A 37 -20.42 4.42 14.89
C SER A 37 -21.02 4.78 13.53
N LEU A 38 -20.47 5.79 12.85
CA LEU A 38 -20.87 6.20 11.51
C LEU A 38 -20.72 5.06 10.51
N LYS A 39 -19.60 4.33 10.53
CA LYS A 39 -19.40 3.15 9.67
C LYS A 39 -20.53 2.14 9.83
N LYS A 40 -20.92 1.83 11.07
CA LYS A 40 -22.01 0.88 11.36
C LYS A 40 -23.37 1.39 10.89
N VAL A 41 -23.67 2.67 11.15
CA VAL A 41 -24.95 3.27 10.75
C VAL A 41 -25.06 3.34 9.22
N ILE A 42 -24.01 3.79 8.53
CA ILE A 42 -24.00 3.87 7.07
C ILE A 42 -24.13 2.48 6.44
N ALA A 43 -23.39 1.48 6.92
CA ALA A 43 -23.54 0.10 6.45
C ALA A 43 -24.97 -0.42 6.64
N PHE A 44 -25.61 -0.12 7.77
CA PHE A 44 -27.00 -0.47 8.01
C PHE A 44 -27.98 0.27 7.09
N LEU A 45 -27.76 1.56 6.84
CA LEU A 45 -28.62 2.35 5.94
C LEU A 45 -28.46 1.88 4.49
N THR A 46 -27.25 1.61 4.02
CA THR A 46 -27.00 1.13 2.65
C THR A 46 -27.65 -0.24 2.41
N THR A 47 -27.64 -1.15 3.39
CA THR A 47 -28.34 -2.44 3.25
C THR A 47 -29.87 -2.28 3.22
N LYS A 48 -30.41 -1.22 3.81
CA LYS A 48 -31.85 -0.90 3.76
C LYS A 48 -32.31 -0.24 2.47
N GLU A 49 -31.41 0.28 1.64
CA GLU A 49 -31.77 0.91 0.37
C GLU A 49 -32.20 -0.10 -0.70
N GLY A 50 -31.92 -1.39 -0.51
CA GLY A 50 -32.39 -2.45 -1.41
C GLY A 50 -31.79 -2.36 -2.82
N GLN A 51 -30.49 -2.05 -2.91
CA GLN A 51 -29.75 -2.11 -4.19
C GLN A 51 -29.82 -3.53 -4.78
N ASP A 52 -29.90 -3.63 -6.11
CA ASP A 52 -30.16 -4.89 -6.81
C ASP A 52 -28.93 -5.80 -6.85
N SER A 53 -27.71 -5.24 -6.75
CA SER A 53 -26.46 -6.00 -6.79
C SER A 53 -25.51 -5.72 -5.62
N ASN A 54 -24.69 -6.71 -5.25
CA ASN A 54 -23.66 -6.56 -4.22
C ASN A 54 -22.57 -5.54 -4.59
N THR A 55 -22.30 -5.39 -5.89
CA THR A 55 -21.36 -4.39 -6.41
C THR A 55 -21.87 -2.98 -6.17
N GLU A 56 -23.14 -2.71 -6.50
CA GLU A 56 -23.78 -1.42 -6.22
C GLU A 56 -23.85 -1.13 -4.71
N ILE A 57 -24.14 -2.14 -3.88
CA ILE A 57 -24.08 -2.01 -2.41
C ILE A 57 -22.68 -1.55 -1.99
N SER A 58 -21.63 -2.15 -2.54
CA SER A 58 -20.25 -1.84 -2.20
C SER A 58 -19.84 -0.44 -2.67
N ASN A 59 -20.20 -0.04 -3.89
CA ASN A 59 -19.89 1.29 -4.44
C ASN A 59 -20.65 2.39 -3.67
N SER A 60 -21.94 2.15 -3.38
CA SER A 60 -22.77 3.06 -2.58
C SER A 60 -22.24 3.18 -1.15
N LEU A 61 -21.85 2.07 -0.53
CA LEU A 61 -21.22 2.06 0.79
C LEU A 61 -19.92 2.84 0.79
N PHE A 62 -19.03 2.58 -0.18
CA PHE A 62 -17.74 3.26 -0.33
C PHE A 62 -17.91 4.77 -0.43
N THR A 63 -18.79 5.24 -1.32
CA THR A 63 -19.02 6.68 -1.54
C THR A 63 -19.52 7.37 -0.28
N LYS A 64 -20.56 6.83 0.36
CA LYS A 64 -21.13 7.42 1.58
C LYS A 64 -20.16 7.43 2.73
N LEU A 65 -19.42 6.32 2.91
CA LEU A 65 -18.50 6.14 4.01
C LEU A 65 -17.26 7.03 3.83
N THR A 66 -16.75 7.15 2.59
CA THR A 66 -15.67 8.09 2.25
C THR A 66 -16.10 9.53 2.50
N MET A 67 -17.26 9.95 2.00
CA MET A 67 -17.78 11.30 2.22
C MET A 67 -17.95 11.60 3.71
N ALA A 68 -18.58 10.69 4.46
CA ALA A 68 -18.80 10.87 5.89
C ALA A 68 -17.49 10.97 6.67
N LEU A 69 -16.52 10.09 6.39
CA LEU A 69 -15.23 10.07 7.09
C LEU A 69 -14.37 11.29 6.74
N VAL A 70 -14.27 11.65 5.46
CA VAL A 70 -13.49 12.82 5.03
C VAL A 70 -14.13 14.11 5.56
N MET A 71 -15.45 14.26 5.46
CA MET A 71 -16.13 15.45 6.00
C MET A 71 -15.95 15.55 7.52
N ASN A 72 -16.25 14.47 8.26
CA ASN A 72 -16.27 14.50 9.73
C ASN A 72 -14.86 14.59 10.34
N ALA A 73 -13.89 13.88 9.77
CA ALA A 73 -12.57 13.72 10.39
C ALA A 73 -11.50 14.64 9.81
N VAL A 74 -11.70 15.18 8.61
CA VAL A 74 -10.71 16.00 7.90
C VAL A 74 -11.24 17.41 7.71
N LEU A 75 -12.35 17.58 6.98
CA LEU A 75 -12.79 18.89 6.50
C LEU A 75 -13.47 19.76 7.58
N VAL A 76 -14.37 19.19 8.38
CA VAL A 76 -15.07 19.93 9.44
C VAL A 76 -14.08 20.42 10.51
N PRO A 77 -13.17 19.60 11.06
CA PRO A 77 -12.16 20.07 12.00
C PRO A 77 -11.24 21.15 11.41
N PHE A 78 -10.83 20.99 10.15
CA PHE A 78 -10.02 21.98 9.45
C PHE A 78 -10.75 23.32 9.31
N ALA A 79 -11.99 23.30 8.80
CA ALA A 79 -12.80 24.50 8.64
C ALA A 79 -13.09 25.21 9.97
N LEU A 80 -13.32 24.44 11.04
CA LEU A 80 -13.49 24.99 12.39
C LEU A 80 -12.20 25.63 12.92
N ALA A 81 -11.03 25.05 12.64
CA ALA A 81 -9.74 25.63 13.01
C ALA A 81 -9.49 26.95 12.27
N VAL A 82 -9.75 27.01 10.95
CA VAL A 82 -9.66 28.24 10.17
C VAL A 82 -10.62 29.30 10.71
N TYR A 83 -11.88 28.94 10.95
CA TYR A 83 -12.86 29.86 11.50
C TYR A 83 -12.46 30.40 12.88
N HIS A 84 -11.97 29.53 13.77
CA HIS A 84 -11.50 29.92 15.09
C HIS A 84 -10.31 30.89 15.00
N SER A 85 -9.32 30.57 14.15
CA SER A 85 -8.14 31.40 13.92
C SER A 85 -8.52 32.79 13.39
N LEU A 86 -9.38 32.85 12.37
CA LEU A 86 -9.90 34.12 11.83
C LEU A 86 -10.67 34.92 12.89
N ARG A 87 -11.46 34.26 13.75
CA ARG A 87 -12.21 34.94 14.80
C ARG A 87 -11.28 35.54 15.86
N VAL A 88 -10.27 34.78 16.30
CA VAL A 88 -9.33 35.22 17.34
C VAL A 88 -8.38 36.29 16.82
N SER A 89 -7.93 36.19 15.56
CA SER A 89 -7.04 37.15 14.92
C SER A 89 -7.74 38.43 14.43
N GLY A 90 -9.06 38.53 14.57
CA GLY A 90 -9.85 39.63 14.01
C GLY A 90 -9.84 39.67 12.48
N GLY A 91 -9.64 38.51 11.84
CA GLY A 91 -9.58 38.33 10.39
C GLY A 91 -8.22 38.65 9.76
N SER A 92 -7.21 38.97 10.57
CA SER A 92 -5.89 39.36 10.06
C SER A 92 -5.04 38.16 9.60
N ARG A 93 -5.19 37.01 10.25
CA ARG A 93 -4.42 35.79 9.94
C ARG A 93 -5.33 34.57 9.95
N PRO A 94 -5.34 33.77 8.88
CA PRO A 94 -6.12 32.54 8.83
C PRO A 94 -5.46 31.38 9.59
N MET A 95 -4.17 31.53 9.90
CA MET A 95 -3.38 30.57 10.66
C MET A 95 -2.53 31.32 11.69
N ASP A 96 -2.56 30.86 12.93
CA ASP A 96 -1.88 31.44 14.08
C ASP A 96 -1.18 30.35 14.89
N GLN A 97 -0.41 30.78 15.90
CA GLN A 97 0.36 29.86 16.75
C GLN A 97 -0.52 28.76 17.40
N SER A 98 -1.82 29.01 17.62
CA SER A 98 -2.76 28.05 18.21
C SER A 98 -2.92 26.76 17.38
N TRP A 99 -2.55 26.76 16.10
CA TRP A 99 -2.52 25.56 15.27
C TRP A 99 -1.41 24.57 15.63
N TYR A 100 -0.39 25.03 16.35
CA TYR A 100 0.80 24.26 16.71
C TYR A 100 0.95 24.05 18.21
N GLU A 101 0.03 24.58 19.03
CA GLU A 101 0.03 24.37 20.47
C GLU A 101 -0.48 22.97 20.85
N ALA A 102 -0.15 22.50 22.06
CA ALA A 102 -0.74 21.26 22.57
C ALA A 102 -2.26 21.41 22.67
N GLY A 103 -3.05 20.49 22.11
CA GLY A 103 -4.49 20.72 21.93
C GLY A 103 -4.91 21.10 20.52
N SER A 104 -3.96 21.48 19.67
CA SER A 104 -4.27 22.01 18.35
C SER A 104 -4.81 20.96 17.37
N VAL A 105 -5.36 21.48 16.28
CA VAL A 105 -5.88 20.68 15.17
C VAL A 105 -4.80 19.82 14.52
N ILE A 106 -3.55 20.29 14.48
CA ILE A 106 -2.43 19.54 13.89
C ILE A 106 -2.10 18.32 14.74
N TYR A 107 -1.96 18.47 16.06
CA TYR A 107 -1.72 17.32 16.93
C TYR A 107 -2.91 16.36 16.94
N ALA A 108 -4.15 16.87 16.90
CA ALA A 108 -5.32 16.02 16.76
C ALA A 108 -5.29 15.19 15.47
N ALA A 109 -4.89 15.78 14.33
CA ALA A 109 -4.72 15.05 13.07
C ALA A 109 -3.59 14.00 13.14
N VAL A 110 -2.44 14.35 13.74
CA VAL A 110 -1.34 13.39 13.96
C VAL A 110 -1.79 12.22 14.82
N TYR A 111 -2.45 12.49 15.96
CA TYR A 111 -2.98 11.44 16.81
C TYR A 111 -4.00 10.59 16.08
N LEU A 112 -4.93 11.21 15.33
CA LEU A 112 -5.92 10.48 14.57
C LEU A 112 -5.27 9.56 13.53
N GLN A 113 -4.21 10.02 12.85
CA GLN A 113 -3.45 9.21 11.90
C GLN A 113 -2.78 8.01 12.60
N CYS A 114 -2.16 8.23 13.75
CA CYS A 114 -1.56 7.17 14.58
C CYS A 114 -2.62 6.19 15.11
N PHE A 115 -3.79 6.68 15.54
CA PHE A 115 -4.90 5.85 15.98
C PHE A 115 -5.48 5.03 14.83
N ASN A 116 -5.62 5.59 13.63
CA ASN A 116 -6.02 4.85 12.45
C ASN A 116 -5.02 3.72 12.16
N PHE A 117 -3.72 4.00 12.20
CA PHE A 117 -2.71 2.95 12.04
C PHE A 117 -2.81 1.87 13.13
N VAL A 118 -2.75 2.24 14.41
CA VAL A 118 -2.68 1.25 15.50
C VAL A 118 -4.02 0.53 15.71
N LEU A 119 -5.13 1.27 15.82
CA LEU A 119 -6.42 0.66 16.12
C LEU A 119 -7.03 0.00 14.89
N TYR A 120 -7.10 0.68 13.75
CA TYR A 120 -7.80 0.11 12.60
C TYR A 120 -6.99 -1.03 11.98
N GLU A 121 -5.72 -0.82 11.65
CA GLU A 121 -4.88 -1.88 11.07
C GLU A 121 -4.52 -2.97 12.09
N GLY A 122 -4.31 -2.60 13.35
CA GLY A 122 -4.08 -3.57 14.42
C GLY A 122 -5.31 -4.47 14.67
N MET A 123 -6.50 -3.88 14.82
CA MET A 123 -7.73 -4.66 15.00
C MET A 123 -8.11 -5.46 13.75
N LYS A 124 -7.74 -4.98 12.56
CA LYS A 124 -7.88 -5.74 11.32
C LYS A 124 -7.01 -6.99 11.34
N SER A 125 -5.71 -6.83 11.66
CA SER A 125 -4.74 -7.93 11.74
C SER A 125 -5.11 -8.98 12.80
N PHE A 126 -5.72 -8.52 13.90
CA PHE A 126 -6.13 -9.35 15.03
C PHE A 126 -7.65 -9.22 15.25
N PRO A 127 -8.48 -9.85 14.41
CA PRO A 127 -9.91 -9.68 14.50
C PRO A 127 -10.44 -10.43 15.74
N VAL A 128 -10.64 -9.68 16.83
CA VAL A 128 -10.99 -10.21 18.15
C VAL A 128 -12.28 -11.05 18.12
N MET A 129 -13.30 -10.60 17.36
CA MET A 129 -14.59 -11.29 17.31
C MET A 129 -14.51 -12.69 16.68
N PRO A 130 -13.88 -12.89 15.51
CA PRO A 130 -13.59 -14.22 14.97
C PRO A 130 -12.77 -15.10 15.90
N ILE A 131 -11.77 -14.54 16.58
CA ILE A 131 -10.95 -15.29 17.55
C ILE A 131 -11.82 -15.80 18.70
N ILE A 132 -12.67 -14.96 19.27
CA ILE A 132 -13.62 -15.36 20.32
C ILE A 132 -14.60 -16.42 19.80
N LYS A 133 -15.15 -16.25 18.59
CA LYS A 133 -16.04 -17.23 17.96
C LYS A 133 -15.36 -18.60 17.81
N ARG A 134 -14.11 -18.63 17.33
CA ARG A 134 -13.35 -19.85 17.07
C ARG A 134 -12.80 -20.52 18.32
N LEU A 135 -12.37 -19.76 19.33
CA LEU A 135 -11.72 -20.32 20.53
C LEU A 135 -12.69 -20.59 21.68
N ILE A 136 -13.70 -19.73 21.86
CA ILE A 136 -14.61 -19.79 23.00
C ILE A 136 -15.95 -20.37 22.56
N LEU A 137 -16.63 -19.77 21.59
CA LEU A 137 -18.00 -20.16 21.22
C LEU A 137 -18.06 -21.51 20.51
N SER A 138 -17.02 -21.90 19.76
CA SER A 138 -16.96 -23.18 19.06
C SER A 138 -17.03 -24.39 20.01
N LYS A 139 -16.52 -24.25 21.25
CA LYS A 139 -16.59 -25.28 22.29
C LYS A 139 -18.02 -25.55 22.76
N PHE A 140 -18.94 -24.62 22.54
CA PHE A 140 -20.35 -24.74 22.90
C PHE A 140 -21.24 -25.13 21.70
N ALA A 141 -20.66 -25.38 20.52
CA ALA A 141 -21.42 -25.77 19.34
C ALA A 141 -21.95 -27.21 19.47
N LYS A 142 -23.28 -27.37 19.53
CA LYS A 142 -23.94 -28.68 19.62
C LYS A 142 -24.12 -29.37 18.27
N SER A 143 -24.04 -28.64 17.16
CA SER A 143 -24.24 -29.16 15.80
C SER A 143 -23.09 -28.79 14.88
N GLN A 144 -22.82 -29.63 13.87
CA GLN A 144 -21.79 -29.36 12.86
C GLN A 144 -22.09 -28.08 12.07
N SER A 145 -23.36 -27.79 11.79
CA SER A 145 -23.78 -26.55 11.11
C SER A 145 -23.40 -25.31 11.93
N THR A 146 -23.66 -25.32 13.24
CA THR A 146 -23.24 -24.25 14.15
C THR A 146 -21.72 -24.13 14.20
N PHE A 147 -21.00 -25.25 14.27
CA PHE A 147 -19.53 -25.26 14.28
C PHE A 147 -18.97 -24.64 12.99
N ASN A 148 -19.48 -25.06 11.83
CA ASN A 148 -19.08 -24.51 10.52
C ASN A 148 -19.38 -23.00 10.41
N SER A 149 -20.53 -22.55 10.93
CA SER A 149 -20.87 -21.12 10.95
C SER A 149 -19.93 -20.30 11.84
N LEU A 150 -19.50 -20.84 12.98
CA LEU A 150 -18.53 -20.17 13.87
C LEU A 150 -17.12 -20.12 13.29
N TRP A 151 -16.76 -21.08 12.44
CA TRP A 151 -15.49 -21.16 11.74
C TRP A 151 -15.48 -20.53 10.35
N ALA A 152 -16.64 -20.06 9.86
CA ALA A 152 -16.74 -19.38 8.59
C ALA A 152 -15.75 -18.20 8.51
N PRO A 153 -15.09 -17.99 7.36
CA PRO A 153 -14.21 -16.86 7.17
C PRO A 153 -15.00 -15.54 7.23
N VAL A 154 -14.34 -14.46 7.64
CA VAL A 154 -15.00 -13.16 7.77
C VAL A 154 -15.15 -12.53 6.38
N PRO A 155 -16.31 -11.96 6.02
CA PRO A 155 -16.46 -11.27 4.74
C PRO A 155 -15.48 -10.08 4.67
N CYS A 156 -14.79 -9.93 3.54
CA CYS A 156 -13.93 -8.79 3.27
C CYS A 156 -14.78 -7.62 2.76
N ASP A 157 -14.92 -6.57 3.56
CA ASP A 157 -15.60 -5.34 3.15
C ASP A 157 -14.57 -4.38 2.53
N ILE A 158 -14.37 -4.52 1.22
CA ILE A 158 -13.42 -3.72 0.44
C ILE A 158 -13.78 -2.23 0.48
N ALA A 159 -15.08 -1.91 0.41
CA ALA A 159 -15.57 -0.54 0.43
C ALA A 159 -15.12 0.20 1.71
N THR A 160 -15.25 -0.46 2.86
CA THR A 160 -14.78 0.13 4.13
C THR A 160 -13.26 0.27 4.18
N LEU A 161 -12.50 -0.71 3.67
CA LEU A 161 -11.03 -0.63 3.62
C LEU A 161 -10.54 0.56 2.79
N TYR A 162 -11.10 0.74 1.59
CA TYR A 162 -10.73 1.84 0.70
C TYR A 162 -11.13 3.20 1.28
N ALA A 163 -12.33 3.32 1.87
CA ALA A 163 -12.78 4.59 2.44
C ALA A 163 -11.88 5.06 3.60
N VAL A 164 -11.37 4.15 4.43
CA VAL A 164 -10.42 4.48 5.51
C VAL A 164 -9.04 4.85 4.98
N LEU A 165 -8.61 4.18 3.91
CA LEU A 165 -7.38 4.54 3.21
C LEU A 165 -7.47 5.96 2.63
N VAL A 166 -8.57 6.27 1.93
CA VAL A 166 -8.83 7.62 1.38
C VAL A 166 -8.91 8.66 2.49
N GLN A 167 -9.57 8.36 3.61
CA GLN A 167 -9.57 9.24 4.78
C GLN A 167 -8.14 9.54 5.28
N SER A 168 -7.29 8.53 5.39
CA SER A 168 -5.90 8.69 5.86
C SER A 168 -5.06 9.52 4.88
N VAL A 169 -5.21 9.27 3.59
CA VAL A 169 -4.53 10.06 2.55
C VAL A 169 -5.06 11.50 2.53
N ALA A 170 -6.37 11.71 2.72
CA ALA A 170 -6.95 13.05 2.79
C ALA A 170 -6.49 13.83 4.01
N LEU A 171 -6.37 13.17 5.17
CA LEU A 171 -5.83 13.75 6.38
C LEU A 171 -4.36 14.18 6.15
N CYS A 172 -3.57 13.31 5.53
CA CYS A 172 -2.20 13.63 5.15
C CYS A 172 -2.14 14.85 4.22
N LEU A 173 -2.81 14.79 3.07
CA LEU A 173 -2.75 15.85 2.07
C LEU A 173 -3.20 17.19 2.66
N LEU A 174 -4.26 17.23 3.48
CA LEU A 174 -4.71 18.52 4.01
C LEU A 174 -3.77 19.09 5.09
N TYR A 175 -3.24 18.25 5.98
CA TYR A 175 -2.46 18.71 7.15
C TYR A 175 -0.94 18.73 6.94
N ALA A 176 -0.42 17.99 5.97
CA ALA A 176 1.03 17.87 5.76
C ALA A 176 1.75 19.15 5.28
N PRO A 177 1.13 20.09 4.53
CA PRO A 177 1.75 21.40 4.27
C PRO A 177 2.12 22.15 5.56
N MET A 178 1.30 21.99 6.60
CA MET A 178 1.51 22.62 7.90
C MET A 178 2.42 21.78 8.81
N TYR A 179 2.43 20.46 8.65
CA TYR A 179 3.27 19.53 9.42
C TYR A 179 3.87 18.43 8.53
N PRO A 180 5.02 18.71 7.86
CA PRO A 180 5.62 17.80 6.88
C PRO A 180 5.88 16.36 7.35
N PRO A 181 6.24 16.07 8.62
CA PRO A 181 6.39 14.68 9.07
C PRO A 181 5.15 13.80 8.87
N LEU A 182 3.96 14.39 8.71
CA LEU A 182 2.73 13.66 8.45
C LEU A 182 2.77 12.86 7.14
N TYR A 183 3.55 13.29 6.13
CA TYR A 183 3.78 12.51 4.91
C TYR A 183 4.39 11.14 5.21
N LEU A 184 5.42 11.12 6.06
CA LEU A 184 6.13 9.90 6.44
C LEU A 184 5.25 9.00 7.33
N ILE A 185 4.52 9.58 8.30
CA ILE A 185 3.57 8.84 9.13
C ILE A 185 2.48 8.17 8.26
N THR A 186 1.97 8.91 7.27
CA THR A 186 0.96 8.38 6.35
C THR A 186 1.53 7.32 5.43
N ALA A 187 2.74 7.48 4.92
CA ALA A 187 3.42 6.46 4.12
C ALA A 187 3.53 5.13 4.91
N PHE A 188 3.96 5.18 6.17
CA PHE A 188 3.97 4.01 7.05
C PHE A 188 2.57 3.44 7.29
N THR A 189 1.57 4.30 7.43
CA THR A 189 0.18 3.87 7.61
C THR A 189 -0.32 3.11 6.38
N VAL A 190 -0.07 3.63 5.17
CA VAL A 190 -0.49 3.00 3.91
C VAL A 190 0.26 1.69 3.67
N LEU A 191 1.57 1.65 3.93
CA LEU A 191 2.36 0.41 3.84
C LEU A 191 1.85 -0.64 4.84
N GLY A 192 1.65 -0.23 6.09
CA GLY A 192 1.09 -1.09 7.12
C GLY A 192 -0.31 -1.60 6.77
N ALA A 193 -1.14 -0.75 6.18
CA ALA A 193 -2.45 -1.15 5.68
C ALA A 193 -2.34 -2.20 4.58
N GLY A 194 -1.40 -2.04 3.65
CA GLY A 194 -1.11 -3.02 2.59
C GLY A 194 -0.67 -4.37 3.17
N PHE A 195 0.30 -4.37 4.09
CA PHE A 195 0.77 -5.60 4.76
C PHE A 195 -0.32 -6.26 5.60
N SER A 196 -1.08 -5.46 6.36
CA SER A 196 -2.18 -5.94 7.18
C SER A 196 -3.28 -6.56 6.30
N THR A 197 -3.70 -5.89 5.22
CA THR A 197 -4.69 -6.44 4.28
C THR A 197 -4.20 -7.77 3.70
N LYS A 198 -2.97 -7.84 3.21
CA LYS A 198 -2.37 -9.07 2.68
C LYS A 198 -2.41 -10.20 3.71
N PHE A 199 -1.98 -9.90 4.94
CA PHE A 199 -2.03 -10.86 6.04
C PHE A 199 -3.45 -11.33 6.34
N THR A 200 -4.42 -10.41 6.39
CA THR A 200 -5.82 -10.75 6.67
C THR A 200 -6.50 -11.53 5.56
N CYS A 201 -6.22 -11.22 4.29
CA CYS A 201 -6.74 -11.99 3.16
C CYS A 201 -6.21 -13.43 3.18
N LYS A 202 -4.96 -13.65 3.60
CA LYS A 202 -4.37 -14.99 3.68
C LYS A 202 -4.94 -15.84 4.81
N TRP A 203 -5.23 -15.24 5.97
CA TRP A 203 -5.51 -16.00 7.20
C TRP A 203 -6.92 -15.89 7.75
N TRP A 204 -7.65 -14.80 7.45
CA TRP A 204 -8.88 -14.45 8.15
C TRP A 204 -10.08 -14.25 7.23
N TYR A 205 -9.88 -13.56 6.11
CA TYR A 205 -10.96 -13.17 5.23
C TYR A 205 -11.36 -14.26 4.26
N ALA A 206 -12.63 -14.22 3.87
CA ALA A 206 -13.10 -14.91 2.68
C ALA A 206 -12.43 -14.28 1.44
N ASN A 207 -12.45 -15.01 0.33
CA ASN A 207 -11.94 -14.48 -0.93
C ASN A 207 -12.54 -13.09 -1.19
N PRO A 208 -11.70 -12.05 -1.36
CA PRO A 208 -12.19 -10.70 -1.58
C PRO A 208 -12.98 -10.67 -2.90
N PRO A 209 -14.09 -9.91 -2.96
CA PRO A 209 -14.75 -9.66 -4.24
C PRO A 209 -13.79 -8.94 -5.20
N ALA A 210 -14.00 -9.10 -6.50
CA ALA A 210 -13.23 -8.35 -7.50
C ALA A 210 -13.44 -6.84 -7.28
N ILE A 211 -12.36 -6.07 -7.39
CA ILE A 211 -12.43 -4.61 -7.30
C ILE A 211 -13.09 -4.11 -8.58
N ASP A 212 -14.18 -3.37 -8.41
CA ASP A 212 -14.88 -2.72 -9.51
C ASP A 212 -14.12 -1.47 -9.98
N GLU A 213 -14.05 -1.27 -11.29
CA GLU A 213 -13.43 -0.10 -11.91
C GLU A 213 -14.16 1.19 -11.46
N GLU A 214 -15.48 1.12 -11.26
CA GLU A 214 -16.26 2.27 -10.80
C GLU A 214 -15.77 2.77 -9.43
N MET A 215 -15.49 1.86 -8.49
CA MET A 215 -14.98 2.24 -7.16
C MET A 215 -13.58 2.86 -7.25
N ALA A 216 -12.73 2.35 -8.14
CA ALA A 216 -11.40 2.93 -8.40
C ALA A 216 -11.53 4.34 -8.99
N GLU A 217 -12.46 4.54 -9.92
CA GLU A 217 -12.74 5.85 -10.50
C GLU A 217 -13.30 6.83 -9.47
N GLN A 218 -14.24 6.40 -8.61
CA GLN A 218 -14.77 7.19 -7.50
C GLN A 218 -13.65 7.58 -6.51
N THR A 219 -12.77 6.63 -6.18
CA THR A 219 -11.59 6.89 -5.35
C THR A 219 -10.70 7.97 -5.96
N ARG A 220 -10.39 7.85 -7.26
CA ARG A 220 -9.60 8.84 -8.01
C ARG A 220 -10.25 10.22 -7.98
N LYS A 221 -11.56 10.32 -8.24
CA LYS A 221 -12.32 11.58 -8.17
C LYS A 221 -12.23 12.23 -6.78
N VAL A 222 -12.39 11.46 -5.71
CA VAL A 222 -12.26 12.00 -4.34
C VAL A 222 -10.85 12.51 -4.07
N LEU A 223 -9.82 11.75 -4.46
CA LEU A 223 -8.41 12.16 -4.33
C LEU A 223 -8.10 13.43 -5.13
N GLU A 224 -8.69 13.60 -6.31
CA GLU A 224 -8.56 14.84 -7.10
C GLU A 224 -9.11 16.06 -6.36
N TYR A 225 -10.29 15.94 -5.73
CA TYR A 225 -10.86 17.03 -4.93
C TYR A 225 -10.04 17.33 -3.67
N VAL A 226 -9.54 16.29 -3.01
CA VAL A 226 -8.64 16.43 -1.86
C VAL A 226 -7.33 17.12 -2.27
N LEU A 227 -6.80 16.84 -3.47
CA LEU A 227 -5.60 17.49 -3.98
C LEU A 227 -5.82 18.99 -4.24
N LEU A 228 -7.00 19.39 -4.72
CA LEU A 228 -7.37 20.82 -4.79
C LEU A 228 -7.37 21.47 -3.41
N LEU A 229 -7.94 20.79 -2.42
CA LEU A 229 -7.95 21.28 -1.04
C LEU A 229 -6.54 21.37 -0.45
N HIS A 230 -5.67 20.43 -0.77
CA HIS A 230 -4.25 20.47 -0.41
C HIS A 230 -3.56 21.72 -0.95
N ILE A 231 -3.79 22.08 -2.22
CA ILE A 231 -3.25 23.33 -2.80
C ILE A 231 -3.74 24.55 -2.02
N GLY A 232 -5.02 24.57 -1.65
CA GLY A 232 -5.58 25.63 -0.80
C GLY A 232 -4.96 25.67 0.60
N ALA A 233 -4.72 24.51 1.22
CA ALA A 233 -4.07 24.41 2.53
C ALA A 233 -2.60 24.84 2.48
N THR A 234 -1.87 24.55 1.40
CA THR A 234 -0.51 25.06 1.17
C THR A 234 -0.51 26.58 1.05
N ALA A 235 -1.47 27.15 0.30
CA ALA A 235 -1.65 28.60 0.23
C ALA A 235 -1.91 29.23 1.60
N LEU A 236 -2.67 28.52 2.45
CA LEU A 236 -2.97 28.93 3.81
C LEU A 236 -1.74 28.90 4.72
N ALA A 237 -0.94 27.84 4.59
CA ALA A 237 0.29 27.67 5.37
C ALA A 237 1.36 28.71 4.99
N ASP A 238 1.39 29.13 3.72
CA ASP A 238 2.29 30.18 3.21
C ASP A 238 1.81 31.61 3.49
N ALA A 239 0.61 31.79 4.07
CA ALA A 239 0.08 33.12 4.35
C ALA A 239 0.91 33.83 5.43
N ASP A 240 1.34 35.06 5.16
CA ASP A 240 2.10 35.88 6.10
C ASP A 240 1.33 37.14 6.53
N GLU A 241 1.99 38.06 7.24
CA GLU A 241 1.39 39.34 7.66
C GLU A 241 1.01 40.24 6.48
N ASN A 242 1.60 40.03 5.30
CA ASN A 242 1.33 40.77 4.08
C ASN A 242 0.19 40.17 3.25
N GLY A 243 -0.37 39.04 3.69
CA GLY A 243 -1.53 38.38 3.09
C GLY A 243 -1.21 37.01 2.50
N LEU A 244 -2.11 36.53 1.64
CA LEU A 244 -1.99 35.21 1.03
C LEU A 244 -1.02 35.25 -0.17
N HIS A 245 0.11 34.55 -0.06
CA HIS A 245 1.03 34.38 -1.18
C HIS A 245 0.52 33.28 -2.11
N PHE A 246 -0.19 33.66 -3.17
CA PHE A 246 -0.74 32.71 -4.13
C PHE A 246 0.29 32.04 -5.05
N GLY A 247 1.59 32.32 -4.91
CA GLY A 247 2.63 31.82 -5.82
C GLY A 247 2.65 30.29 -5.91
N HIS A 248 2.90 29.61 -4.79
CA HIS A 248 2.93 28.14 -4.74
C HIS A 248 1.55 27.52 -5.03
N ALA A 249 0.48 28.18 -4.58
CA ALA A 249 -0.88 27.75 -4.84
C ALA A 249 -1.25 27.79 -6.33
N ALA A 250 -0.87 28.86 -7.02
CA ALA A 250 -1.08 29.03 -8.45
C ALA A 250 -0.30 27.98 -9.25
N VAL A 251 0.96 27.74 -8.87
CA VAL A 251 1.77 26.66 -9.46
C VAL A 251 1.11 25.31 -9.24
N GLY A 252 0.69 25.00 -8.01
CA GLY A 252 -0.01 23.76 -7.68
C GLY A 252 -1.31 23.59 -8.47
N PHE A 253 -2.09 24.67 -8.61
CA PHE A 253 -3.34 24.67 -9.40
C PHE A 253 -3.08 24.46 -10.89
N VAL A 254 -2.07 25.11 -11.46
CA VAL A 254 -1.67 24.89 -12.85
C VAL A 254 -1.23 23.44 -13.06
N MET A 255 -0.42 22.88 -12.15
CA MET A 255 -0.01 21.47 -12.21
C MET A 255 -1.21 20.51 -12.12
N TRP A 256 -2.17 20.80 -11.23
CA TRP A 256 -3.42 20.05 -11.14
C TRP A 256 -4.24 20.14 -12.44
N LEU A 257 -4.33 21.33 -13.05
CA LEU A 257 -5.05 21.54 -14.30
C LEU A 257 -4.37 20.79 -15.47
N VAL A 258 -3.03 20.80 -15.51
CA VAL A 258 -2.24 20.01 -16.47
C VAL A 258 -2.49 18.51 -16.28
N TYR A 259 -2.50 18.03 -15.04
CA TYR A 259 -2.85 16.65 -14.74
C TYR A 259 -4.26 16.30 -15.25
N LYS A 260 -5.26 17.14 -14.95
CA LYS A 260 -6.66 16.94 -15.32
C LYS A 260 -6.89 16.96 -16.84
N LEU A 261 -6.27 17.90 -17.55
CA LEU A 261 -6.51 18.12 -18.98
C LEU A 261 -5.62 17.28 -19.90
N ILE A 262 -4.43 16.89 -19.44
CA ILE A 262 -3.45 16.18 -20.28
C ILE A 262 -3.27 14.75 -19.79
N VAL A 263 -2.89 14.59 -18.51
CA VAL A 263 -2.46 13.28 -18.00
C VAL A 263 -3.64 12.32 -17.84
N GLN A 264 -4.77 12.80 -17.32
CA GLN A 264 -5.93 11.95 -17.08
C GLN A 264 -6.57 11.41 -18.37
N PRO A 265 -6.84 12.21 -19.43
CA PRO A 265 -7.33 11.66 -20.69
C PRO A 265 -6.37 10.64 -21.29
N ILE A 266 -5.06 10.89 -21.22
CA ILE A 266 -4.02 9.94 -21.66
C ILE A 266 -4.12 8.61 -20.90
N LEU A 267 -4.39 8.67 -19.59
CA LEU A 267 -4.53 7.48 -18.74
C LEU A 267 -5.86 6.76 -18.95
N THR A 268 -6.96 7.46 -19.27
CA THR A 268 -8.28 6.85 -19.47
C THR A 268 -8.48 6.32 -20.89
N ASP A 269 -7.92 6.98 -21.90
CA ASP A 269 -8.22 6.70 -23.31
C ASP A 269 -7.26 5.66 -23.93
N GLY A 270 -6.51 4.94 -23.11
CA GLY A 270 -5.89 3.67 -23.50
C GLY A 270 -4.63 3.76 -24.35
N LEU A 271 -3.73 4.71 -24.09
CA LEU A 271 -2.34 4.53 -24.54
C LEU A 271 -1.78 3.23 -23.94
N PRO A 272 -1.18 2.32 -24.73
CA PRO A 272 -0.72 1.03 -24.24
C PRO A 272 0.31 1.23 -23.14
N TYR A 273 -0.06 0.84 -21.92
CA TYR A 273 0.78 0.96 -20.74
C TYR A 273 2.02 0.08 -20.93
N VAL A 274 3.20 0.68 -20.83
CA VAL A 274 4.45 -0.08 -20.71
C VAL A 274 4.48 -0.67 -19.30
N THR A 275 4.34 -1.98 -19.20
CA THR A 275 4.43 -2.74 -17.95
C THR A 275 5.88 -2.72 -17.44
N LEU A 276 6.15 -2.03 -16.32
CA LEU A 276 7.36 -2.33 -15.55
C LEU A 276 7.03 -3.46 -14.58
N GLU A 277 7.62 -4.62 -14.77
CA GLU A 277 7.65 -5.67 -13.76
C GLU A 277 8.54 -5.19 -12.61
N ILE A 278 7.93 -4.71 -11.53
CA ILE A 278 8.65 -4.54 -10.27
C ILE A 278 8.56 -5.89 -9.55
N PRO A 279 9.67 -6.65 -9.41
CA PRO A 279 9.64 -8.01 -8.88
C PRO A 279 9.07 -8.08 -7.46
N PHE A 280 9.20 -7.00 -6.67
CA PHE A 280 8.57 -6.91 -5.35
C PHE A 280 7.05 -7.04 -5.41
N PHE A 281 6.35 -6.57 -6.45
CA PHE A 281 4.89 -6.67 -6.58
C PHE A 281 4.41 -7.98 -7.24
N GLN A 282 5.25 -8.69 -7.99
CA GLN A 282 4.90 -9.99 -8.59
C GLN A 282 4.62 -11.07 -7.53
N GLU A 283 5.36 -11.06 -6.40
CA GLU A 283 5.04 -11.94 -5.26
C GLU A 283 3.70 -11.58 -4.57
N PHE A 284 3.11 -10.41 -4.86
CA PHE A 284 1.83 -10.01 -4.31
C PHE A 284 0.66 -10.48 -5.18
N THR A 285 0.84 -10.66 -6.49
CA THR A 285 -0.22 -11.13 -7.39
C THR A 285 -0.39 -12.64 -7.40
N GLN A 286 0.68 -13.42 -7.23
CA GLN A 286 0.62 -14.88 -7.27
C GLN A 286 -0.16 -15.54 -6.12
N ILE A 287 -0.61 -14.78 -5.11
CA ILE A 287 -1.32 -15.35 -3.94
C ILE A 287 -2.81 -15.61 -4.23
N GLY A 288 -3.38 -15.01 -5.28
CA GLY A 288 -4.65 -15.46 -5.85
C GLY A 288 -4.34 -16.42 -6.99
N GLY A 289 -4.85 -17.65 -6.96
CA GLY A 289 -4.55 -18.72 -7.93
C GLY A 289 -5.03 -18.48 -9.39
N GLU A 290 -5.21 -17.23 -9.79
CA GLU A 290 -5.40 -16.79 -11.16
C GLU A 290 -4.38 -15.68 -11.43
N GLU A 291 -3.62 -15.84 -12.52
CA GLU A 291 -2.60 -14.91 -13.01
C GLU A 291 -3.25 -13.58 -13.44
N GLN A 292 -3.64 -12.75 -12.47
CA GLN A 292 -4.05 -11.37 -12.74
C GLN A 292 -2.80 -10.51 -12.91
N GLU A 293 -2.52 -10.09 -14.14
CA GLU A 293 -1.57 -9.04 -14.47
C GLU A 293 -1.92 -7.75 -13.70
N THR A 294 -1.25 -7.47 -12.58
CA THR A 294 -1.28 -6.12 -12.00
C THR A 294 -0.49 -5.17 -12.90
N ARG A 295 -1.21 -4.28 -13.57
CA ARG A 295 -0.67 -3.23 -14.42
C ARG A 295 -0.32 -2.01 -13.57
N ILE A 296 0.96 -1.68 -13.43
CA ILE A 296 1.41 -0.43 -12.81
C ILE A 296 1.68 0.58 -13.93
N ALA A 297 1.02 1.74 -13.88
CA ALA A 297 1.17 2.80 -14.87
C ALA A 297 2.51 3.53 -14.70
N ILE A 298 3.33 3.56 -15.74
CA ILE A 298 4.50 4.45 -15.82
C ILE A 298 4.09 5.70 -16.62
N MET A 299 4.47 6.89 -16.14
CA MET A 299 4.36 8.10 -16.96
C MET A 299 5.18 7.97 -18.25
N PRO A 300 4.65 8.37 -19.41
CA PRO A 300 5.41 8.49 -20.65
C PRO A 300 6.70 9.30 -20.42
N ARG A 301 7.82 8.88 -21.03
CA ARG A 301 9.12 9.59 -20.92
C ARG A 301 9.04 11.08 -21.26
N SER A 302 8.12 11.46 -22.15
CA SER A 302 7.85 12.86 -22.48
C SER A 302 7.32 13.65 -21.27
N ILE A 303 6.46 13.06 -20.45
CA ILE A 303 5.92 13.70 -19.23
C ILE A 303 7.00 13.77 -18.16
N VAL A 304 7.80 12.71 -17.98
CA VAL A 304 8.93 12.70 -17.05
C VAL A 304 9.92 13.82 -17.39
N SER A 305 10.27 14.00 -18.68
CA SER A 305 11.15 15.08 -19.12
C SER A 305 10.58 16.48 -18.89
N VAL A 306 9.26 16.65 -19.05
CA VAL A 306 8.59 17.94 -18.74
C VAL A 306 8.63 18.22 -17.24
N MET A 307 8.36 17.21 -16.40
CA MET A 307 8.42 17.36 -14.94
C MET A 307 9.84 17.65 -14.45
N GLU A 308 10.85 17.00 -15.02
CA GLU A 308 12.26 17.23 -14.70
C GLU A 308 12.69 18.66 -15.04
N LYS A 309 12.38 19.15 -16.25
CA LYS A 309 12.64 20.54 -16.65
C LYS A 309 11.92 21.54 -15.74
N PHE A 310 10.69 21.22 -15.36
CA PHE A 310 9.91 22.06 -14.44
C PHE A 310 10.53 22.10 -13.03
N HIS A 311 10.99 20.96 -12.52
CA HIS A 311 11.67 20.86 -11.23
C HIS A 311 12.98 21.66 -11.23
N ILE A 312 13.80 21.53 -12.27
CA ILE A 312 15.03 22.33 -12.45
C ILE A 312 14.70 23.83 -12.48
N TRP A 313 13.63 24.22 -13.19
CA TRP A 313 13.18 25.61 -13.24
C TRP A 313 12.80 26.16 -11.86
N LEU A 314 12.08 25.38 -11.04
CA LEU A 314 11.74 25.75 -9.67
C LEU A 314 12.98 25.95 -8.79
N ILE A 315 13.95 25.03 -8.87
CA ILE A 315 15.22 25.14 -8.13
C ILE A 315 15.96 26.43 -8.54
N LYS A 316 16.09 26.69 -9.85
CA LYS A 316 16.73 27.93 -10.34
C LYS A 316 16.02 29.19 -9.87
N SER A 317 14.69 29.18 -9.85
CA SER A 317 13.91 30.33 -9.37
C SER A 317 14.13 30.59 -7.87
N SER A 318 14.19 29.55 -7.05
CA SER A 318 14.45 29.66 -5.61
C SER A 318 15.88 30.14 -5.33
N VAL A 319 16.88 29.58 -6.02
CA VAL A 319 18.29 30.00 -5.88
C VAL A 319 18.49 31.44 -6.31
N LYS A 320 17.81 31.91 -7.36
CA LYS A 320 17.84 33.31 -7.78
C LYS A 320 17.32 34.26 -6.70
N LYS A 321 16.23 33.89 -6.02
CA LYS A 321 15.68 34.68 -4.90
C LYS A 321 16.66 34.73 -3.73
N LEU A 322 17.25 33.59 -3.36
CA LEU A 322 18.24 33.50 -2.28
C LEU A 322 19.52 34.28 -2.59
N ASN A 323 20.01 34.21 -3.83
CA ASN A 323 21.19 34.97 -4.30
C ASN A 323 20.92 36.48 -4.24
N ALA A 324 19.70 36.93 -4.55
CA ALA A 324 19.32 38.32 -4.41
C ALA A 324 19.27 38.81 -2.95
N GLU A 325 18.87 37.95 -2.00
CA GLU A 325 18.91 38.25 -0.56
C GLU A 325 20.35 38.29 -0.03
N LEU A 326 21.17 37.31 -0.37
CA LEU A 326 22.59 37.27 0.02
C LEU A 326 23.41 38.44 -0.53
N LYS A 327 23.11 38.91 -1.76
CA LYS A 327 23.75 40.12 -2.30
C LYS A 327 23.45 41.36 -1.46
N LYS A 328 22.22 41.51 -0.97
CA LYS A 328 21.86 42.62 -0.07
C LYS A 328 22.62 42.55 1.27
N ASP A 329 22.76 41.36 1.84
CA ASP A 329 23.49 41.16 3.10
C ASP A 329 25.01 41.34 2.94
N ALA A 330 25.56 40.93 1.79
CA ALA A 330 26.95 41.12 1.43
C ALA A 330 27.30 42.61 1.26
N GLU A 331 26.44 43.37 0.60
CA GLU A 331 26.55 44.84 0.47
C GLU A 331 26.51 45.53 1.86
N ALA A 332 25.64 45.06 2.76
CA ALA A 332 25.55 45.60 4.12
C ALA A 332 26.79 45.28 4.98
N THR A 333 27.47 44.15 4.74
CA THR A 333 28.62 43.68 5.52
C THR A 333 29.97 43.93 4.86
N ASN A 334 29.99 44.54 3.67
CA ASN A 334 31.19 44.78 2.85
C ASN A 334 31.97 43.47 2.58
N LYS A 335 31.25 42.37 2.41
CA LYS A 335 31.79 41.05 2.04
C LYS A 335 31.50 40.79 0.57
N GLU A 336 32.36 40.00 -0.07
CA GLU A 336 32.15 39.59 -1.47
C GLU A 336 30.96 38.60 -1.53
N PRO A 337 29.94 38.85 -2.39
CA PRO A 337 28.78 37.98 -2.49
C PRO A 337 29.14 36.65 -3.15
N VAL A 338 28.64 35.55 -2.56
CA VAL A 338 28.75 34.21 -3.15
C VAL A 338 27.73 34.08 -4.27
N ASP A 339 28.16 33.75 -5.48
CA ASP A 339 27.28 33.61 -6.64
C ASP A 339 26.70 32.19 -6.75
N LEU A 340 25.62 31.95 -6.00
CA LEU A 340 24.95 30.65 -5.93
C LEU A 340 24.36 30.17 -7.26
N GLU A 341 24.03 31.08 -8.18
CA GLU A 341 23.53 30.70 -9.52
C GLU A 341 24.61 29.96 -10.31
N LYS A 342 25.86 30.45 -10.25
CA LYS A 342 27.00 29.83 -10.92
C LYS A 342 27.31 28.45 -10.35
N GLU A 343 27.28 28.31 -9.02
CA GLU A 343 27.55 27.02 -8.36
C GLU A 343 26.47 25.98 -8.68
N LEU A 344 25.19 26.40 -8.75
CA LEU A 344 24.10 25.52 -9.15
C LEU A 344 24.24 25.07 -10.62
N ASP A 345 24.53 25.99 -11.53
CA ASP A 345 24.71 25.66 -12.95
C ASP A 345 25.90 24.71 -13.17
N GLU A 346 27.04 24.94 -12.49
CA GLU A 346 28.19 24.01 -12.52
C GLU A 346 27.85 22.63 -11.96
N THR A 347 26.96 22.55 -10.96
CA THR A 347 26.52 21.27 -10.39
C THR A 347 25.56 20.53 -11.33
N LEU A 348 24.59 21.25 -11.91
CA LEU A 348 23.64 20.66 -12.86
C LEU A 348 24.32 20.16 -14.14
N ASP A 349 25.33 20.88 -14.64
CA ASP A 349 26.11 20.42 -15.79
C ASP A 349 26.93 19.16 -15.44
N LYS A 350 27.55 19.10 -14.25
CA LYS A 350 28.26 17.88 -13.78
C LYS A 350 27.33 16.68 -13.66
N GLU A 351 26.10 16.86 -13.16
CA GLU A 351 25.12 15.78 -13.07
C GLU A 351 24.61 15.34 -14.46
N ARG A 352 24.41 16.29 -15.38
CA ARG A 352 24.03 15.97 -16.76
C ARG A 352 25.10 15.11 -17.43
N ASP A 353 26.36 15.52 -17.34
CA ASP A 353 27.49 14.81 -17.93
C ASP A 353 27.68 13.42 -17.27
N ALA A 354 27.45 13.29 -15.96
CA ALA A 354 27.47 12.01 -15.26
C ALA A 354 26.34 11.06 -15.71
N SER A 355 25.13 11.59 -15.93
CA SER A 355 23.98 10.80 -16.41
C SER A 355 24.16 10.29 -17.85
N GLU A 356 24.81 11.08 -18.71
CA GLU A 356 25.15 10.66 -20.07
C GLU A 356 26.21 9.55 -20.06
N GLY A 357 27.21 9.64 -19.16
CA GLY A 357 28.22 8.59 -18.97
C GLY A 357 27.66 7.26 -18.44
N GLU A 358 26.70 7.28 -17.51
CA GLU A 358 26.01 6.06 -17.06
C GLU A 358 25.18 5.41 -18.16
N LYS A 359 24.57 6.22 -19.03
CA LYS A 359 23.80 5.74 -20.17
C LYS A 359 24.68 5.03 -21.19
N GLU A 360 25.82 5.63 -21.53
CA GLU A 360 26.83 5.06 -22.44
C GLU A 360 27.44 3.76 -21.86
N TYR A 361 27.72 3.73 -20.55
CA TYR A 361 28.16 2.51 -19.85
C TYR A 361 27.10 1.41 -19.83
N SER A 362 25.82 1.75 -19.65
CA SER A 362 24.71 0.79 -19.64
C SER A 362 24.43 0.18 -21.02
N GLU A 363 24.61 0.96 -22.09
CA GLU A 363 24.49 0.53 -23.47
C GLU A 363 25.68 -0.37 -23.86
N ALA A 364 26.91 0.00 -23.50
CA ALA A 364 28.10 -0.84 -23.68
C ALA A 364 28.01 -2.17 -22.89
N LYS A 365 27.46 -2.14 -21.67
CA LYS A 365 27.24 -3.34 -20.85
C LYS A 365 26.18 -4.26 -21.46
N LYS A 366 25.12 -3.71 -22.06
CA LYS A 366 24.10 -4.49 -22.79
C LYS A 366 24.67 -5.17 -24.01
N GLU A 367 25.47 -4.48 -24.83
CA GLU A 367 26.17 -5.08 -25.98
C GLU A 367 27.10 -6.23 -25.55
N PHE A 368 27.83 -6.04 -24.44
CA PHE A 368 28.76 -7.05 -23.92
C PHE A 368 28.04 -8.29 -23.36
N THR A 369 26.89 -8.15 -22.69
CA THR A 369 26.13 -9.31 -22.18
C THR A 369 25.37 -10.06 -23.27
N THR A 370 24.89 -9.40 -24.34
CA THR A 370 24.23 -10.11 -25.46
C THR A 370 25.19 -10.89 -26.35
N SER A 371 26.49 -10.54 -26.39
CA SER A 371 27.48 -11.26 -27.21
C SER A 371 28.12 -12.45 -26.50
N SER A 372 28.23 -12.43 -25.17
CA SER A 372 28.98 -13.46 -24.41
C SER A 372 28.10 -14.57 -23.82
N ALA A 373 26.79 -14.34 -23.64
CA ALA A 373 25.89 -15.32 -23.04
C ALA A 373 25.37 -16.36 -24.07
N THR A 374 24.97 -15.93 -25.26
CA THR A 374 24.28 -16.80 -26.24
C THR A 374 25.09 -18.03 -26.66
N SER A 375 26.40 -17.92 -26.86
CA SER A 375 27.21 -19.06 -27.33
C SER A 375 27.43 -20.17 -26.30
N THR A 376 27.34 -19.85 -24.99
CA THR A 376 27.68 -20.81 -23.92
C THR A 376 26.43 -21.53 -23.41
N TYR A 377 25.27 -20.86 -23.44
CA TYR A 377 24.00 -21.44 -22.99
C TYR A 377 23.36 -22.35 -24.05
N GLU A 378 23.48 -22.03 -25.35
CA GLU A 378 22.96 -22.89 -26.43
C GLU A 378 23.66 -24.26 -26.44
N SER A 379 24.98 -24.31 -26.22
CA SER A 379 25.73 -25.57 -26.16
C SER A 379 25.37 -26.44 -24.94
N ALA A 380 24.93 -25.84 -23.84
CA ALA A 380 24.54 -26.58 -22.63
C ALA A 380 23.09 -27.10 -22.74
N ALA A 381 22.19 -26.31 -23.33
CA ALA A 381 20.80 -26.70 -23.57
C ALA A 381 20.70 -27.88 -24.55
N ASP A 382 21.48 -27.89 -25.64
CA ASP A 382 21.49 -28.99 -26.62
C ASP A 382 21.99 -30.31 -26.01
N LYS A 383 23.01 -30.25 -25.14
CA LYS A 383 23.52 -31.43 -24.43
C LYS A 383 22.52 -31.96 -23.40
N LEU A 384 21.77 -31.08 -22.72
CA LEU A 384 20.72 -31.48 -21.78
C LEU A 384 19.55 -32.14 -22.51
N ALA A 385 19.14 -31.61 -23.65
CA ALA A 385 18.10 -32.18 -24.49
C ALA A 385 18.46 -33.58 -25.02
N GLN A 386 19.72 -33.80 -25.41
CA GLN A 386 20.22 -35.14 -25.76
C GLN A 386 20.17 -36.12 -24.58
N LEU A 387 20.49 -35.67 -23.37
CA LEU A 387 20.46 -36.52 -22.17
C LEU A 387 19.04 -36.93 -21.80
N THR A 388 18.08 -36.00 -21.90
CA THR A 388 16.66 -36.25 -21.65
C THR A 388 16.10 -37.25 -22.67
N GLY A 389 16.51 -37.14 -23.94
CA GLY A 389 16.14 -38.10 -24.98
C GLY A 389 16.71 -39.52 -24.77
N LEU A 390 17.88 -39.64 -24.15
CA LEU A 390 18.47 -40.94 -23.76
C LEU A 390 17.75 -41.55 -22.56
N LEU A 391 17.41 -40.75 -21.55
CA LEU A 391 16.64 -41.17 -20.37
C LEU A 391 15.23 -41.66 -20.72
N GLN A 392 14.63 -41.10 -21.77
CA GLN A 392 13.30 -41.52 -22.23
C GLN A 392 13.33 -42.83 -23.02
N LYS A 393 14.49 -43.24 -23.56
CA LYS A 393 14.65 -44.46 -24.37
C LYS A 393 15.07 -45.70 -23.57
N GLU A 394 15.63 -45.53 -22.38
CA GLU A 394 16.07 -46.66 -21.55
C GLU A 394 15.35 -46.66 -20.18
N SER A 395 14.32 -47.49 -20.04
CA SER A 395 13.49 -47.58 -18.81
C SER A 395 14.18 -48.29 -17.64
N HIS A 396 15.49 -48.54 -17.71
CA HIS A 396 16.29 -49.19 -16.67
C HIS A 396 17.72 -48.62 -16.68
N LEU A 397 17.87 -47.33 -16.38
CA LEU A 397 19.20 -46.80 -16.06
C LEU A 397 19.53 -47.03 -14.58
N ASP A 398 20.68 -47.67 -14.36
CA ASP A 398 21.33 -47.79 -13.05
C ASP A 398 21.69 -46.40 -12.50
N GLY A 399 21.23 -46.08 -11.29
CA GLY A 399 21.31 -44.75 -10.69
C GLY A 399 22.74 -44.21 -10.53
N GLU A 400 23.74 -45.10 -10.42
CA GLU A 400 25.14 -44.69 -10.35
C GLU A 400 25.68 -44.16 -11.69
N LYS A 401 25.20 -44.66 -12.83
CA LYS A 401 25.60 -44.14 -14.16
C LYS A 401 25.01 -42.76 -14.43
N LEU A 402 23.77 -42.53 -14.00
CA LEU A 402 23.13 -41.21 -14.10
C LEU A 402 23.86 -40.16 -13.26
N LYS A 403 24.30 -40.56 -12.06
CA LYS A 403 25.06 -39.71 -11.15
C LYS A 403 26.45 -39.36 -11.70
N GLU A 404 27.16 -40.31 -12.32
CA GLU A 404 28.45 -40.03 -12.97
C GLU A 404 28.29 -39.14 -14.22
N ALA A 405 27.22 -39.32 -15.00
CA ALA A 405 26.90 -38.47 -16.16
C ALA A 405 26.61 -37.01 -15.74
N LEU A 406 25.77 -36.80 -14.73
CA LEU A 406 25.47 -35.47 -14.18
C LEU A 406 26.73 -34.80 -13.61
N LYS A 407 27.60 -35.57 -12.95
CA LYS A 407 28.87 -35.07 -12.41
C LYS A 407 29.84 -34.61 -13.51
N ASN A 408 29.90 -35.30 -14.65
CA ASN A 408 30.74 -34.91 -15.78
C ASN A 408 30.23 -33.63 -16.47
N ILE A 409 28.91 -33.46 -16.60
CA ILE A 409 28.29 -32.21 -17.11
C ILE A 409 28.61 -31.05 -16.17
N PHE A 410 28.52 -31.28 -14.85
CA PHE A 410 28.83 -30.26 -13.86
C PHE A 410 30.32 -29.84 -13.87
N LEU A 411 31.22 -30.77 -14.21
CA LEU A 411 32.65 -30.50 -14.36
C LEU A 411 32.98 -29.74 -15.64
N GLU A 412 32.23 -29.94 -16.74
CA GLU A 412 32.35 -29.16 -17.99
C GLU A 412 31.83 -27.72 -17.84
N ILE A 413 30.85 -27.46 -16.96
CA ILE A 413 30.31 -26.10 -16.71
C ILE A 413 31.25 -25.28 -15.81
N LYS A 414 32.07 -25.95 -15.00
CA LYS A 414 32.96 -25.34 -13.99
C LYS A 414 34.05 -24.38 -14.51
N PRO A 415 34.61 -24.47 -15.74
CA PRO A 415 35.68 -23.57 -16.20
C PRO A 415 35.26 -22.10 -16.35
N GLY A 416 33.96 -21.79 -16.35
CA GLY A 416 33.45 -20.42 -16.53
C GLY A 416 33.20 -19.63 -15.22
N MET A 417 33.30 -20.26 -14.05
CA MET A 417 32.98 -19.61 -12.78
C MET A 417 34.22 -19.01 -12.11
N THR A 418 34.32 -17.69 -12.09
CA THR A 418 35.34 -16.99 -11.30
C THR A 418 35.00 -17.03 -9.81
N LYS A 419 36.04 -16.97 -8.95
CA LYS A 419 35.99 -17.18 -7.48
C LYS A 419 35.01 -16.28 -6.70
N ASN A 420 34.38 -15.28 -7.33
CA ASN A 420 33.46 -14.34 -6.69
C ASN A 420 31.98 -14.68 -6.84
N ASP A 421 31.62 -15.72 -7.59
CA ASP A 421 30.23 -16.18 -7.65
C ASP A 421 29.89 -17.01 -6.40
N GLY A 422 29.39 -16.32 -5.39
CA GLY A 422 29.04 -16.87 -4.08
C GLY A 422 27.88 -17.88 -4.08
N VAL A 423 27.65 -18.44 -2.88
CA VAL A 423 26.69 -19.51 -2.53
C VAL A 423 25.28 -19.31 -3.12
N THR A 424 24.86 -18.07 -3.34
CA THR A 424 23.55 -17.70 -3.89
C THR A 424 23.34 -18.19 -5.33
N LYS A 425 24.34 -18.02 -6.20
CA LYS A 425 24.25 -18.39 -7.62
C LYS A 425 24.23 -19.91 -7.83
N LYS A 426 24.82 -20.63 -6.88
CA LYS A 426 24.82 -22.11 -6.83
C LYS A 426 23.46 -22.65 -6.40
N HIS A 427 22.72 -21.93 -5.55
CA HIS A 427 21.37 -22.27 -5.13
C HIS A 427 20.35 -22.03 -6.26
N GLU A 428 20.51 -20.91 -6.97
CA GLU A 428 19.67 -20.51 -8.10
C GLU A 428 19.82 -21.46 -9.31
N LEU A 429 21.05 -21.91 -9.59
CA LEU A 429 21.32 -22.94 -10.60
C LEU A 429 20.80 -24.33 -10.20
N MET A 430 20.76 -24.65 -8.91
CA MET A 430 20.14 -25.90 -8.43
C MET A 430 18.62 -25.85 -8.62
N GLU A 431 17.96 -24.75 -8.25
CA GLU A 431 16.52 -24.59 -8.41
C GLU A 431 16.09 -24.60 -9.88
N GLN A 432 16.83 -23.94 -10.77
CA GLN A 432 16.54 -23.97 -12.21
C GLN A 432 16.76 -25.36 -12.82
N ALA A 433 17.79 -26.11 -12.37
CA ALA A 433 18.01 -27.47 -12.82
C ALA A 433 16.92 -28.45 -12.32
N PHE A 434 16.39 -28.26 -11.10
CA PHE A 434 15.26 -29.04 -10.58
C PHE A 434 13.95 -28.72 -11.29
N PHE A 435 13.72 -27.44 -11.61
CA PHE A 435 12.55 -26.98 -12.34
C PHE A 435 12.51 -27.53 -13.77
N LEU A 436 13.63 -27.49 -14.49
CA LEU A 436 13.74 -28.03 -15.85
C LEU A 436 13.69 -29.57 -15.91
N ALA A 437 13.99 -30.25 -14.79
CA ALA A 437 13.89 -31.71 -14.69
C ALA A 437 12.48 -32.22 -14.32
N GLY A 438 11.51 -31.33 -14.06
CA GLY A 438 10.12 -31.71 -13.76
C GLY A 438 9.95 -32.53 -12.47
N LEU A 439 10.89 -32.44 -11.53
CA LEU A 439 10.85 -33.17 -10.27
C LEU A 439 10.17 -32.33 -9.18
N ASP A 440 8.87 -32.53 -9.02
CA ASP A 440 8.05 -31.86 -8.01
C ASP A 440 8.25 -32.53 -6.63
N LEU A 441 9.30 -32.12 -5.92
CA LEU A 441 9.58 -32.54 -4.54
C LEU A 441 9.37 -31.35 -3.60
N VAL A 442 8.19 -31.31 -2.99
CA VAL A 442 7.81 -30.48 -1.85
C VAL A 442 8.95 -30.43 -0.80
N PRO A 443 9.42 -29.25 -0.35
CA PRO A 443 10.45 -29.20 0.68
C PRO A 443 9.83 -29.52 2.05
N ARG A 444 9.85 -30.79 2.41
CA ARG A 444 9.64 -31.31 3.78
C ARG A 444 10.91 -31.94 4.33
N VAL A 445 12.06 -31.26 4.25
CA VAL A 445 13.24 -31.66 5.02
C VAL A 445 14.06 -30.42 5.33
N PHE A 446 14.02 -29.94 6.58
CA PHE A 446 15.15 -29.41 7.36
C PHE A 446 14.60 -28.82 8.67
N ALA A 447 14.25 -29.70 9.62
CA ALA A 447 14.16 -29.36 11.04
C ALA A 447 14.01 -30.64 11.88
N VAL A 448 15.07 -31.45 11.93
CA VAL A 448 15.25 -32.39 13.06
C VAL A 448 16.74 -32.46 13.37
N LYS A 449 17.17 -31.65 14.32
CA LYS A 449 18.25 -32.05 15.21
C LYS A 449 17.88 -31.61 16.61
N ASP A 450 17.79 -32.60 17.49
CA ASP A 450 17.60 -32.57 18.94
C ASP A 450 16.15 -32.82 19.39
N GLY A 451 15.94 -34.08 19.75
CA GLY A 451 14.65 -34.67 20.04
C GLY A 451 14.09 -34.36 21.42
N PHE A 452 12.80 -34.59 21.55
CA PHE A 452 12.25 -35.33 22.68
C PHE A 452 10.99 -36.04 22.23
N VAL A 453 10.98 -37.36 22.45
CA VAL A 453 9.89 -38.29 22.17
C VAL A 453 9.03 -38.39 23.43
N THR A 454 7.72 -38.26 23.29
CA THR A 454 6.79 -39.13 24.04
C THR A 454 5.64 -39.55 23.14
N SER A 455 5.61 -40.86 22.97
CA SER A 455 4.71 -41.67 22.16
C SER A 455 3.33 -41.80 22.79
N THR A 456 2.29 -41.85 21.95
CA THR A 456 1.27 -42.88 22.12
C THR A 456 0.78 -43.30 20.73
N SER A 457 0.83 -44.61 20.50
CA SER A 457 0.77 -45.27 19.20
C SER A 457 -0.37 -46.29 19.20
N ILE A 458 -1.11 -46.33 18.08
CA ILE A 458 -1.71 -47.51 17.40
C ILE A 458 -2.81 -48.32 18.11
N MET A 459 -3.99 -48.40 17.46
CA MET A 459 -4.70 -49.63 17.08
C MET A 459 -5.88 -49.26 16.14
N CYS A 460 -5.82 -49.59 14.85
CA CYS A 460 -6.40 -50.80 14.20
C CYS A 460 -7.91 -51.00 14.41
N SER A 461 -8.72 -50.83 13.34
CA SER A 461 -9.38 -51.96 12.64
C SER A 461 -10.33 -51.49 11.54
N ALA A 462 -10.21 -52.17 10.41
CA ALA A 462 -11.12 -52.17 9.27
C ALA A 462 -12.42 -52.95 9.57
N LEU A 463 -13.31 -53.00 8.56
CA LEU A 463 -14.66 -53.62 8.45
C LEU A 463 -15.79 -52.60 8.67
N LYS A 464 -16.81 -52.41 7.83
CA LYS A 464 -17.37 -53.21 6.72
C LYS A 464 -18.41 -52.34 5.97
N GLY A 465 -18.53 -52.53 4.65
CA GLY A 465 -19.81 -52.72 3.96
C GLY A 465 -20.72 -51.51 3.63
N LYS A 466 -20.82 -51.22 2.33
CA LYS A 466 -22.08 -50.92 1.59
C LYS A 466 -22.19 -51.99 0.47
N PRO A 467 -23.34 -52.27 -0.21
CA PRO A 467 -24.61 -51.53 -0.26
C PRO A 467 -25.90 -52.40 -0.23
N THR A 468 -27.04 -51.84 0.20
CA THR A 468 -28.43 -52.18 -0.19
C THR A 468 -29.27 -50.99 0.31
N GLY A 469 -30.09 -50.25 -0.43
CA GLY A 469 -31.20 -50.53 -1.36
C GLY A 469 -32.26 -49.43 -1.07
N PRO A 470 -33.11 -49.02 -2.02
CA PRO A 470 -34.02 -47.89 -1.86
C PRO A 470 -35.33 -48.32 -1.19
N GLY A 471 -35.88 -47.47 -0.30
CA GLY A 471 -37.18 -47.67 0.31
C GLY A 471 -37.85 -46.34 0.71
N PRO A 472 -39.20 -46.26 0.70
CA PRO A 472 -39.95 -45.06 0.36
C PRO A 472 -40.60 -44.34 1.57
N CYS A 473 -41.36 -43.28 1.25
CA CYS A 473 -42.29 -42.50 2.08
C CYS A 473 -41.63 -41.31 2.81
N SER A 474 -42.10 -40.07 2.67
CA SER A 474 -43.50 -39.68 2.90
C SER A 474 -43.80 -38.29 2.31
N CYS A 475 -44.92 -38.20 1.59
CA CYS A 475 -45.63 -36.96 1.30
C CYS A 475 -46.31 -36.45 2.58
N PHE A 476 -46.15 -35.16 2.89
CA PHE A 476 -47.10 -34.40 3.72
C PHE A 476 -47.25 -32.99 3.13
N SER A 477 -48.44 -32.76 2.56
CA SER A 477 -49.23 -31.51 2.46
C SER A 477 -48.54 -30.12 2.53
N SER A 478 -48.56 -29.42 1.39
CA SER A 478 -49.07 -28.06 1.06
C SER A 478 -49.55 -27.09 2.17
N PRO A 479 -49.78 -25.78 1.88
CA PRO A 479 -49.57 -25.01 0.63
C PRO A 479 -48.94 -23.60 0.84
N CYS A 480 -48.39 -23.03 -0.25
CA CYS A 480 -48.54 -21.62 -0.60
C CYS A 480 -48.15 -21.43 -2.08
N CYS A 481 -49.10 -21.72 -2.97
CA CYS A 481 -49.09 -21.20 -4.33
C CYS A 481 -49.37 -19.69 -4.28
N GLY A 482 -48.49 -18.92 -4.91
CA GLY A 482 -48.81 -17.64 -5.51
C GLY A 482 -48.34 -17.70 -6.95
N ASP A 483 -49.20 -18.25 -7.82
CA ASP A 483 -49.01 -18.27 -9.27
C ASP A 483 -48.84 -16.84 -9.81
N LYS A 484 -47.83 -16.66 -10.65
CA LYS A 484 -47.95 -15.89 -11.90
C LYS A 484 -46.97 -16.45 -12.93
N ALA A 485 -47.51 -17.32 -13.77
CA ALA A 485 -46.94 -17.70 -15.05
C ALA A 485 -47.21 -16.61 -16.09
N SER A 486 -46.19 -16.23 -16.88
CA SER A 486 -46.27 -15.92 -18.33
C SER A 486 -44.81 -15.79 -18.83
N SER A 487 -44.22 -16.84 -19.41
CA SER A 487 -44.15 -17.09 -20.86
C SER A 487 -43.19 -16.15 -21.62
N LEU A 488 -42.06 -16.66 -22.13
CA LEU A 488 -41.93 -17.07 -23.54
C LEU A 488 -40.52 -17.66 -23.84
N VAL A 489 -40.56 -18.88 -24.38
CA VAL A 489 -39.61 -19.65 -25.22
C VAL A 489 -38.23 -19.97 -24.67
#